data_AF-A0A352BHA3-F1
#
_entry.id   AF-A0A352BHA3-F1
#
_cell.length_a   1.000
_cell.length_b   1.000
_cell.length_c   1.000
_cell.angle_alpha   90.00
_cell.angle_beta   90.00
_cell.angle_gamma   90.00
#
_symmetry.space_group_name_H-M   'P 1'
#
loop_
_entity.id
_entity.type
_entity.pdbx_description
1 polymer ?
#
loop_
_entity_poly.entity_id
_entity_poly.type
_entity_poly.pdbx_seq_one_letter_code
_entity_poly.pdbx_strand_id
1 'polypeptide(L)'
;MKVVLCFQSFELGVLQFKKGLYIYSSNLANEKLATRMACLNLTEYDLFNSIKKTSNQLFSIFSKIVEDVKKRKDLMKMLKIEQTDTDMMVLFKLGKFKQDKSKFYVIS
;
A
#
# COMPACT_ATOMS: atom_id res chain seq x y z
N MET A 1 4.06 10.61 -7.32
CA MET A 1 2.82 9.80 -7.18
C MET A 1 2.57 9.55 -5.69
N LYS A 2 1.31 9.38 -5.30
CA LYS A 2 0.92 9.05 -3.93
C LYS A 2 -0.07 7.90 -3.95
N VAL A 3 -0.02 7.05 -2.93
CA VAL A 3 -0.92 5.92 -2.73
C VAL A 3 -1.25 5.86 -1.24
N VAL A 4 -2.51 5.67 -0.90
CA VAL A 4 -2.99 5.48 0.47
C VAL A 4 -3.05 3.98 0.76
N LEU A 5 -2.46 3.56 1.87
CA LEU A 5 -2.62 2.21 2.39
C LEU A 5 -3.87 2.16 3.25
N CYS A 6 -4.72 1.19 3.00
CA CYS A 6 -5.95 0.97 3.73
C CYS A 6 -5.98 -0.44 4.31
N PHE A 7 -6.73 -0.60 5.40
CA PHE A 7 -7.12 -1.89 5.94
C PHE A 7 -8.60 -1.80 6.33
N GLN A 8 -9.45 -2.63 5.72
CA GLN A 8 -10.91 -2.51 5.84
C GLN A 8 -11.42 -1.11 5.46
N SER A 9 -12.04 -0.39 6.39
CA SER A 9 -12.52 0.98 6.14
C SER A 9 -11.52 2.05 6.58
N PHE A 10 -10.34 1.67 7.11
CA PHE A 10 -9.39 2.60 7.72
C PHE A 10 -8.26 2.94 6.76
N GLU A 11 -8.04 4.23 6.54
CA GLU A 11 -6.85 4.75 5.84
C GLU A 11 -5.68 4.81 6.83
N LEU A 12 -4.72 3.91 6.70
CA LEU A 12 -3.60 3.74 7.64
C LEU A 12 -2.47 4.73 7.40
N GLY A 13 -2.26 5.18 6.17
CA GLY A 13 -1.20 6.13 5.86
C GLY A 13 -0.97 6.32 4.37
N VAL A 14 -0.04 7.20 4.04
CA VAL A 14 0.25 7.62 2.66
C VAL A 14 1.68 7.27 2.31
N LEU A 15 1.84 6.53 1.21
CA LEU A 15 3.11 6.30 0.54
C LEU A 15 3.30 7.32 -0.58
N GLN A 16 4.49 7.90 -0.66
CA GLN A 16 4.91 8.77 -1.75
C GLN A 16 6.26 8.30 -2.29
N PHE A 17 6.46 8.45 -3.59
CA PHE A 17 7.79 8.27 -4.21
C PHE A 17 8.30 9.62 -4.69
N LYS A 18 9.42 10.09 -4.13
CA LYS A 18 10.05 11.38 -4.45
C LYS A 18 11.57 11.24 -4.42
N LYS A 19 12.25 11.79 -5.45
CA LYS A 19 13.72 11.80 -5.55
C LYS A 19 14.36 10.42 -5.33
N GLY A 20 13.77 9.36 -5.89
CA GLY A 20 14.28 7.99 -5.76
C GLY A 20 13.98 7.31 -4.41
N LEU A 21 13.24 7.95 -3.50
CA LEU A 21 12.93 7.43 -2.17
C LEU A 21 11.44 7.22 -1.98
N TYR A 22 11.10 6.12 -1.31
CA TYR A 22 9.79 5.86 -0.73
C TYR A 22 9.69 6.60 0.60
N ILE A 23 8.60 7.34 0.79
CA ILE A 23 8.32 8.13 1.98
C ILE A 23 6.93 7.74 2.47
N TYR A 24 6.84 7.16 3.66
CA TYR A 24 5.60 6.76 4.28
C TYR A 24 5.27 7.62 5.50
N SER A 25 4.02 8.07 5.57
CA SER A 25 3.48 8.81 6.73
C SER A 25 2.18 8.19 7.18
N SER A 26 2.13 7.79 8.44
CA SER A 26 0.99 7.14 9.06
C SER A 26 -0.13 8.13 9.39
N ASN A 27 -1.36 7.66 9.31
CA ASN A 27 -2.53 8.27 9.93
C ASN A 27 -2.74 7.66 11.32
N LEU A 28 -2.10 8.26 12.32
CA LEU A 28 -2.07 7.74 13.70
C LEU A 28 -3.45 7.53 14.31
N ALA A 29 -4.44 8.34 13.93
CA ALA A 29 -5.79 8.20 14.43
C ALA A 29 -6.43 6.90 13.90
N ASN A 30 -6.35 6.68 12.60
CA ASN A 30 -6.91 5.50 11.95
C ASN A 30 -6.14 4.22 12.28
N GLU A 31 -4.81 4.26 12.47
CA GLU A 31 -4.05 3.11 12.93
C GLU A 31 -4.51 2.64 14.31
N LYS A 32 -4.73 3.58 15.24
CA LYS A 32 -5.26 3.28 16.58
C LYS A 32 -6.67 2.68 16.50
N LEU A 33 -7.52 3.23 15.63
CA LEU A 33 -8.87 2.68 15.42
C LEU A 33 -8.83 1.29 14.79
N ALA A 34 -8.02 1.08 13.74
CA ALA A 34 -7.86 -0.21 13.08
C ALA A 34 -7.33 -1.30 14.04
N THR A 35 -6.37 -0.94 14.90
CA THR A 35 -5.84 -1.84 15.93
C THR A 35 -6.93 -2.26 16.92
N ARG A 36 -7.81 -1.33 17.32
CA ARG A 36 -8.87 -1.58 18.31
C ARG A 36 -10.12 -2.25 17.73
N MET A 37 -10.55 -1.82 16.55
CA MET A 37 -11.86 -2.15 15.97
C MET A 37 -11.79 -3.22 14.89
N ALA A 38 -10.68 -3.30 14.17
CA ALA A 38 -10.50 -4.21 13.03
C ALA A 38 -9.48 -5.32 13.30
N CYS A 39 -8.96 -5.41 14.53
CA CYS A 39 -7.93 -6.37 14.93
C CYS A 39 -6.72 -6.36 13.98
N LEU A 40 -6.28 -5.15 13.57
CA LEU A 40 -5.11 -5.00 12.72
C LEU A 40 -3.92 -5.74 13.33
N ASN A 41 -3.40 -6.73 12.61
CA ASN A 41 -2.28 -7.52 13.10
C ASN A 41 -0.97 -6.73 13.00
N LEU A 42 -0.47 -6.26 14.14
CA LEU A 42 0.76 -5.47 14.21
C LEU A 42 2.02 -6.26 13.79
N THR A 43 2.00 -7.59 13.82
CA THR A 43 3.14 -8.37 13.30
C THR A 43 3.23 -8.31 11.77
N GLU A 44 2.12 -8.04 11.09
CA GLU A 44 2.06 -7.93 9.62
C GLU A 44 2.15 -6.47 9.14
N TYR A 45 2.10 -5.50 10.06
CA TYR A 45 2.09 -4.07 9.79
C TYR A 45 3.26 -3.35 10.49
N ASP A 46 4.44 -3.40 9.86
CA ASP A 46 5.71 -2.83 10.35
C ASP A 46 5.85 -1.30 10.16
N LEU A 47 4.76 -0.64 9.77
CA LEU A 47 4.69 0.80 9.52
C LEU A 47 3.93 1.57 10.58
N PHE A 48 3.43 0.90 11.63
CA PHE A 48 2.70 1.55 12.71
C PHE A 48 3.46 2.74 13.30
N ASN A 49 2.78 3.86 13.51
CA ASN A 49 3.33 5.08 14.07
C ASN A 49 4.55 5.66 13.31
N SER A 50 4.67 5.37 12.01
CA SER A 50 5.75 5.90 11.17
C SER A 50 5.46 7.33 10.72
N ILE A 51 6.35 8.27 11.07
CA ILE A 51 6.26 9.68 10.66
C ILE A 51 7.34 9.96 9.62
N LYS A 52 6.95 10.20 8.36
CA LYS A 52 7.87 10.47 7.23
C LYS A 52 9.02 9.44 7.12
N LYS A 53 8.75 8.17 7.43
CA LYS A 53 9.74 7.09 7.33
C LYS A 53 10.18 6.97 5.88
N THR A 54 11.49 6.99 5.63
CA THR A 54 12.06 6.93 4.29
C THR A 54 12.75 5.59 4.04
N SER A 55 12.78 5.18 2.77
CA SER A 55 13.47 3.97 2.34
C SER A 55 13.83 4.07 0.85
N ASN A 56 14.96 3.47 0.47
CA ASN A 56 15.32 3.26 -0.94
C ASN A 56 14.61 2.05 -1.56
N GLN A 57 14.08 1.17 -0.73
CA GLN A 57 13.29 0.00 -1.11
C GLN A 57 11.83 0.19 -0.70
N LEU A 58 10.92 -0.47 -1.42
CA LEU A 58 9.51 -0.46 -1.08
C LEU A 58 9.29 -1.17 0.27
N PHE A 59 8.45 -0.59 1.15
CA PHE A 59 8.17 -1.19 2.45
C PHE A 59 7.44 -2.53 2.28
N SER A 60 7.70 -3.45 3.21
CA SER A 60 7.34 -4.87 3.12
C SER A 60 5.88 -5.11 2.73
N ILE A 61 4.95 -4.37 3.35
CA ILE A 61 3.51 -4.51 3.09
C ILE A 61 3.12 -4.14 1.66
N PHE A 62 3.74 -3.10 1.09
CA PHE A 62 3.48 -2.70 -0.29
C PHE A 62 4.18 -3.63 -1.28
N SER A 63 5.38 -4.12 -0.95
CA SER A 63 6.10 -5.10 -1.77
C SER A 63 5.29 -6.37 -1.95
N LYS A 64 4.69 -6.89 -0.87
CA LYS A 64 3.77 -8.06 -0.94
C LYS A 64 2.60 -7.81 -1.88
N ILE A 65 1.95 -6.65 -1.79
CA ILE A 65 0.83 -6.28 -2.68
C ILE A 65 1.30 -6.28 -4.15
N VAL A 66 2.46 -5.68 -4.44
CA VAL A 66 3.01 -5.65 -5.81
C VAL A 66 3.34 -7.03 -6.32
N GLU A 67 3.98 -7.87 -5.51
CA GLU A 67 4.30 -9.25 -5.87
C GLU A 67 3.05 -10.06 -6.20
N ASP A 68 1.99 -9.95 -5.39
CA ASP A 68 0.73 -10.65 -5.61
C ASP A 68 0.05 -10.22 -6.92
N VAL A 69 0.09 -8.92 -7.23
CA VAL A 69 -0.41 -8.41 -8.52
C VAL A 69 0.42 -8.93 -9.69
N LYS A 70 1.76 -8.88 -9.59
CA LYS A 70 2.67 -9.33 -10.65
C LYS A 70 2.58 -10.85 -10.90
N LYS A 71 2.25 -11.65 -9.88
CA LYS A 71 1.98 -13.09 -10.03
C LYS A 71 0.67 -13.37 -10.78
N ARG A 72 -0.28 -12.44 -10.74
CA ARG A 72 -1.61 -12.55 -11.36
C ARG A 72 -1.65 -11.90 -12.75
N LYS A 73 -1.36 -12.68 -13.78
CA LYS A 73 -1.39 -12.24 -15.20
C LYS A 73 -2.73 -11.63 -15.62
N ASP A 74 -3.83 -12.14 -15.07
CA ASP A 74 -5.18 -11.62 -15.28
C ASP A 74 -5.32 -10.18 -14.74
N LEU A 75 -4.84 -9.92 -13.51
CA LEU A 75 -4.82 -8.57 -12.95
C LEU A 75 -3.90 -7.65 -13.75
N MET A 76 -2.69 -8.11 -14.09
CA MET A 76 -1.76 -7.29 -14.88
C MET A 76 -2.42 -6.81 -16.18
N LYS A 77 -3.09 -7.72 -16.90
CA LYS A 77 -3.80 -7.37 -18.14
C LYS A 77 -4.98 -6.41 -17.89
N MET A 78 -5.80 -6.70 -16.87
CA MET A 78 -6.96 -5.87 -16.52
C MET A 78 -6.55 -4.44 -16.12
N LEU A 79 -5.47 -4.31 -15.35
CA LEU A 79 -4.95 -3.05 -14.84
C LEU A 79 -4.02 -2.34 -15.84
N LYS A 80 -3.79 -2.93 -17.01
CA LYS A 80 -2.82 -2.47 -18.02
C LYS A 80 -1.43 -2.20 -17.40
N ILE A 81 -0.98 -3.15 -16.58
CA ILE A 81 0.36 -3.16 -15.99
C ILE A 81 1.32 -3.80 -16.98
N GLU A 82 2.39 -3.08 -17.29
CA GLU A 82 3.47 -3.52 -18.16
C GLU A 82 4.64 -4.05 -17.35
N GLN A 83 5.52 -4.86 -17.95
CA GLN A 83 6.71 -5.39 -17.25
C GLN A 83 7.70 -4.28 -16.85
N THR A 84 7.69 -3.17 -17.58
CA THR A 84 8.52 -1.98 -17.34
C THR A 84 7.96 -1.06 -16.26
N ASP A 85 6.73 -1.29 -15.79
CA ASP A 85 6.15 -0.48 -14.72
C ASP A 85 6.93 -0.65 -13.42
N THR A 86 7.31 0.50 -12.83
CA THR A 86 7.90 0.52 -11.49
C THR A 86 6.88 0.06 -10.44
N ASP A 87 7.36 -0.41 -9.28
CA ASP A 87 6.46 -0.87 -8.22
C ASP A 87 5.48 0.22 -7.76
N MET A 88 5.92 1.49 -7.72
CA MET A 88 5.02 2.62 -7.44
C MET A 88 3.95 2.80 -8.52
N MET A 89 4.28 2.55 -9.80
CA MET A 89 3.31 2.60 -10.90
C MET A 89 2.30 1.47 -10.80
N VAL A 90 2.73 0.26 -10.42
CA VAL A 90 1.85 -0.87 -10.15
C VAL A 90 0.86 -0.53 -9.04
N LEU A 91 1.33 -0.02 -7.90
CA LEU A 91 0.47 0.37 -6.78
C LEU A 91 -0.52 1.47 -7.18
N PHE A 92 -0.08 2.44 -7.96
CA PHE A 92 -0.93 3.53 -8.42
C PHE A 92 -1.96 3.08 -9.47
N LYS A 93 -1.63 2.15 -10.36
CA LYS A 93 -2.61 1.58 -11.29
C LYS A 93 -3.63 0.73 -10.52
N LEU A 94 -3.16 -0.10 -9.58
CA LEU A 94 -4.03 -0.89 -8.72
C LEU A 94 -4.99 -0.02 -7.89
N GLY A 95 -4.49 1.07 -7.31
CA GLY A 95 -5.26 1.97 -6.45
C GLY A 95 -6.46 2.67 -7.10
N LYS A 96 -6.54 2.66 -8.44
CA LYS A 96 -7.67 3.20 -9.21
C LYS A 96 -8.84 2.22 -9.36
N PHE A 97 -8.65 0.95 -8.96
CA PHE A 97 -9.64 -0.11 -9.13
C PHE A 97 -10.25 -0.53 -7.79
N LYS A 98 -11.48 -1.03 -7.86
CA LYS A 98 -12.17 -1.61 -6.72
C LYS A 98 -11.47 -2.90 -6.29
N GLN A 99 -11.00 -2.92 -5.05
CA GLN A 99 -10.31 -4.05 -4.44
C GLN A 99 -11.16 -4.67 -3.33
N ASP A 100 -10.81 -5.89 -2.96
CA ASP A 100 -11.34 -6.53 -1.75
C ASP A 100 -10.84 -5.77 -0.52
N LYS A 101 -11.78 -5.29 0.30
CA LYS A 101 -11.50 -4.53 1.51
C LYS A 101 -11.33 -5.43 2.74
N SER A 102 -11.43 -6.75 2.61
CA SER A 102 -11.23 -7.67 3.74
C SER A 102 -9.78 -7.69 4.26
N LYS A 103 -8.82 -7.22 3.45
CA LYS A 103 -7.38 -7.20 3.73
C LYS A 103 -6.79 -5.81 3.51
N PHE A 104 -5.45 -5.73 3.53
CA PHE A 104 -4.75 -4.54 3.07
C PHE A 104 -5.00 -4.31 1.58
N TYR A 105 -5.29 -3.06 1.24
CA TYR A 105 -5.45 -2.63 -0.14
C TYR A 105 -4.96 -1.19 -0.27
N VAL A 106 -4.86 -0.72 -1.51
CA VAL A 106 -4.36 0.62 -1.81
C VAL A 106 -5.37 1.47 -2.56
N ILE A 107 -5.33 2.79 -2.37
CA ILE A 107 -6.12 3.77 -3.12
C ILE A 107 -5.16 4.82 -3.70
N SER A 108 -5.44 5.34 -4.90
CA SER A 108 -4.58 6.32 -5.58
C SER A 108 -5.34 7.44 -6.26
#